data_AF-A0A3P7G9G4-F1
#
_entry.id   AF-A0A3P7G9G4-F1
#
_cell.length_a   1.000
_cell.length_b   1.000
_cell.length_c   1.000
_cell.angle_alpha   90.00
_cell.angle_beta   90.00
_cell.angle_gamma   90.00
#
_symmetry.space_group_name_H-M   'P 1'
#
loop_
_entity.id
_entity.type
_entity.pdbx_description
1 polymer ?
#
loop_
_entity_poly.entity_id
_entity_poly.type
_entity_poly.pdbx_seq_one_letter_code
_entity_poly.pdbx_strand_id
1 'polypeptide(L)'
;MLFISFVSVVKYSDEQVPGSPFTFNVSHPPDASKVRVYGPGIEHGILSTFKSNFIVETKGAGAGQLTVRVRGPKGAFNVEMQREKKQERTIHCKYEPKEPGDYQVEIKWHGEHVPGSPFLVMIVDTEQELQRFLCGDAPSPQPATPFIPPGWIGTPPPPPLF
;
A
#
# COMPACT_ATOMS: atom_id res chain seq x y z
N MET A 1 -20.93 -27.74 0.21
CA MET A 1 -20.72 -26.52 1.01
C MET A 1 -21.55 -26.64 2.27
N LEU A 2 -20.90 -26.80 3.44
CA LEU A 2 -21.60 -26.89 4.73
C LEU A 2 -21.95 -25.46 5.19
N PHE A 3 -23.24 -25.15 5.31
CA PHE A 3 -23.69 -23.97 6.05
C PHE A 3 -23.93 -24.39 7.49
N ILE A 4 -23.10 -23.90 8.42
CA ILE A 4 -23.31 -24.12 9.85
C ILE A 4 -24.32 -23.07 10.33
N SER A 5 -25.57 -23.49 10.47
CA SER A 5 -26.63 -22.69 11.09
C SER A 5 -26.51 -22.78 12.60
N PHE A 6 -26.18 -21.67 13.26
CA PHE A 6 -26.34 -21.54 14.71
C PHE A 6 -27.72 -20.95 14.99
N VAL A 7 -28.55 -21.65 15.76
CA VAL A 7 -29.85 -21.15 16.22
C VAL A 7 -29.69 -20.71 17.68
N SER A 8 -29.56 -19.41 17.91
CA SER A 8 -29.68 -18.85 19.27
C SER A 8 -31.14 -18.66 19.59
N VAL A 9 -31.69 -19.54 20.43
CA VAL A 9 -33.04 -19.39 20.97
C VAL A 9 -32.96 -18.49 22.21
N VAL A 10 -33.34 -17.23 22.07
CA VAL A 10 -33.57 -16.34 23.21
C VAL A 10 -35.02 -16.53 23.67
N LYS A 11 -35.20 -17.00 24.91
CA LYS A 11 -36.51 -17.11 25.58
C LYS A 11 -36.63 -16.06 26.68
N TYR A 12 -37.77 -15.39 26.75
CA TYR A 12 -38.19 -14.59 27.89
C TYR A 12 -39.57 -15.14 28.33
N SER A 13 -39.63 -15.75 29.52
CA SER A 13 -40.85 -16.33 30.12
C SER A 13 -41.59 -17.38 29.26
N ASP A 14 -40.86 -18.35 28.69
CA ASP A 14 -41.40 -19.50 27.92
C ASP A 14 -42.26 -19.18 26.69
N GLU A 15 -42.44 -17.91 26.33
CA GLU A 15 -43.16 -17.49 25.14
C GLU A 15 -42.18 -17.09 24.01
N GLN A 16 -42.46 -17.57 22.80
CA GLN A 16 -41.59 -17.41 21.64
C GLN A 16 -41.82 -16.02 21.02
N VAL A 17 -40.82 -15.15 21.06
CA VAL A 17 -40.92 -13.78 20.50
C VAL A 17 -41.12 -13.78 18.98
N PRO A 18 -41.95 -12.87 18.42
CA PRO A 18 -42.13 -12.73 16.97
C PRO A 18 -40.81 -12.33 16.29
N GLY A 19 -40.38 -13.11 15.29
CA GLY A 19 -39.09 -12.92 14.60
C GLY A 19 -38.03 -13.98 14.92
N SER A 20 -38.34 -14.92 15.81
CA SER A 20 -37.52 -16.11 16.06
C SER A 20 -37.88 -17.26 15.09
N PRO A 21 -36.89 -17.96 14.51
CA PRO A 21 -35.46 -17.78 14.76
C PRO A 21 -34.87 -16.67 13.87
N PHE A 22 -34.06 -15.80 14.46
CA PHE A 22 -33.26 -14.85 13.71
C PHE A 22 -32.24 -15.62 12.88
N THR A 23 -32.43 -15.63 11.56
CA THR A 23 -31.49 -16.26 10.62
C THR A 23 -30.29 -15.34 10.48
N PHE A 24 -29.24 -15.57 11.27
CA PHE A 24 -27.95 -14.92 11.03
C PHE A 24 -27.22 -15.72 9.96
N ASN A 25 -27.16 -15.17 8.75
CA ASN A 25 -26.24 -15.70 7.74
C ASN A 25 -24.81 -15.47 8.26
N VAL A 26 -24.19 -16.51 8.79
CA VAL A 26 -22.75 -16.52 9.07
C VAL A 26 -22.06 -16.50 7.71
N SER A 27 -21.83 -15.30 7.18
CA SER A 27 -20.98 -15.14 6.01
C SER A 27 -19.59 -15.63 6.38
N HIS A 28 -18.98 -16.39 5.47
CA HIS A 28 -17.62 -16.94 5.53
C HIS A 28 -16.62 -16.02 6.27
N PRO A 29 -15.63 -16.61 6.97
CA PRO A 29 -14.60 -15.84 7.68
C PRO A 29 -13.98 -14.78 6.76
N PRO A 30 -13.55 -13.64 7.31
CA PRO A 30 -12.96 -12.58 6.50
C PRO A 30 -11.81 -13.12 5.66
N ASP A 31 -11.88 -12.89 4.35
CA ASP A 31 -10.96 -13.44 3.36
C ASP A 31 -10.11 -12.30 2.78
N ALA A 32 -8.89 -12.16 3.28
CA ALA A 32 -7.96 -11.11 2.85
C ALA A 32 -7.59 -11.24 1.37
N SER A 33 -7.63 -12.45 0.80
CA SER A 33 -7.28 -12.71 -0.61
C SER A 33 -8.27 -12.08 -1.60
N LYS A 34 -9.48 -11.74 -1.13
CA LYS A 34 -10.50 -11.03 -1.92
C LYS A 34 -10.29 -9.52 -1.95
N VAL A 35 -9.46 -8.99 -1.07
CA VAL A 35 -9.19 -7.55 -0.99
C VAL A 35 -8.32 -7.14 -2.18
N ARG A 36 -8.70 -6.05 -2.82
CA ARG A 36 -7.95 -5.44 -3.92
C ARG A 36 -7.47 -4.07 -3.49
N VAL A 37 -6.21 -3.78 -3.81
CA VAL A 37 -5.60 -2.47 -3.57
C VAL A 37 -5.12 -1.94 -4.90
N TYR A 38 -5.48 -0.70 -5.23
CA TYR A 38 -5.05 -0.04 -6.45
C TYR A 38 -5.06 1.47 -6.29
N GLY A 39 -4.27 2.16 -7.09
CA GLY A 39 -4.18 3.62 -7.12
C GLY A 39 -2.75 4.13 -7.08
N PRO A 40 -2.54 5.41 -7.41
CA PRO A 40 -1.20 5.97 -7.55
C PRO A 40 -0.40 5.95 -6.24
N GLY A 41 -1.07 5.91 -5.08
CA GLY A 41 -0.39 5.84 -3.78
C GLY A 41 0.26 4.50 -3.45
N ILE A 42 0.13 3.48 -4.31
CA ILE A 42 0.87 2.22 -4.15
C ILE A 42 1.81 1.95 -5.34
N GLU A 43 1.99 2.94 -6.21
CA GLU A 43 2.86 2.88 -7.39
C GLU A 43 4.08 3.77 -7.19
N HIS A 44 5.15 3.49 -7.93
CA HIS A 44 6.35 4.35 -7.94
C HIS A 44 6.02 5.72 -8.50
N GLY A 45 6.65 6.77 -7.97
CA GLY A 45 6.36 8.12 -8.45
C GLY A 45 7.33 9.19 -8.00
N ILE A 46 7.02 10.43 -8.38
CA ILE A 46 7.88 11.60 -8.15
C ILE A 46 7.27 12.45 -7.05
N LEU A 47 8.03 12.77 -5.99
CA LEU A 47 7.57 13.50 -4.81
C LEU A 47 6.76 14.76 -5.15
N SER A 48 7.21 15.54 -6.14
CA SER A 48 6.56 16.79 -6.58
C SER A 48 5.16 16.59 -7.17
N THR A 49 4.91 15.44 -7.78
CA THR A 49 3.66 15.12 -8.50
C THR A 49 2.94 13.92 -7.87
N PHE A 50 3.46 13.40 -6.76
CA PHE A 50 3.05 12.12 -6.20
C PHE A 50 1.64 12.19 -5.67
N LYS A 51 0.80 11.29 -6.17
CA LYS A 51 -0.58 11.12 -5.69
C LYS A 51 -0.63 9.94 -4.75
N SER A 52 -0.46 10.23 -3.46
CA SER A 52 -0.44 9.27 -2.36
C SER A 52 -1.82 8.71 -1.97
N ASN A 53 -2.83 8.89 -2.82
CA ASN A 53 -4.15 8.30 -2.65
C ASN A 53 -4.21 6.92 -3.30
N PHE A 54 -4.76 5.96 -2.58
CA PHE A 54 -5.03 4.62 -3.06
C PHE A 54 -6.36 4.11 -2.51
N ILE A 55 -6.91 3.11 -3.16
CA ILE A 55 -8.24 2.57 -2.87
C ILE A 55 -8.08 1.12 -2.45
N VAL A 56 -8.78 0.77 -1.37
CA VAL A 56 -8.90 -0.60 -0.89
C VAL A 56 -10.34 -1.06 -1.08
N GLU A 57 -10.55 -1.99 -2.00
CA GLU A 57 -11.83 -2.68 -2.21
C GLU A 57 -11.87 -3.98 -1.43
N THR A 58 -12.87 -4.11 -0.56
CA THR A 58 -13.09 -5.26 0.34
C THR A 58 -14.32 -6.07 -0.09
N LYS A 59 -14.72 -5.92 -1.35
CA LYS A 59 -15.92 -6.55 -1.91
C LYS A 59 -15.72 -8.07 -1.98
N GLY A 60 -16.50 -8.80 -1.19
CA GLY A 60 -16.41 -10.26 -1.10
C GLY A 60 -15.39 -10.78 -0.08
N ALA A 61 -14.67 -9.89 0.61
CA ALA A 61 -13.72 -10.23 1.68
C ALA A 61 -14.39 -10.48 3.05
N GLY A 62 -15.72 -10.48 3.12
CA GLY A 62 -16.46 -10.60 4.38
C GLY A 62 -16.45 -9.32 5.22
N ALA A 63 -16.98 -9.36 6.44
CA ALA A 63 -16.86 -8.27 7.40
C ALA A 63 -15.54 -8.42 8.17
N GLY A 64 -14.73 -7.36 8.21
CA GLY A 64 -13.41 -7.41 8.82
C GLY A 64 -12.87 -6.01 9.14
N GLN A 65 -11.67 -5.98 9.73
CA GLN A 65 -10.99 -4.74 10.10
C GLN A 65 -9.85 -4.48 9.11
N LEU A 66 -9.92 -3.36 8.37
CA LEU A 66 -8.78 -2.88 7.59
C LEU A 66 -7.76 -2.22 8.51
N THR A 67 -6.50 -2.61 8.38
CA THR A 67 -5.35 -1.96 9.02
C THR A 67 -4.36 -1.57 7.94
N VAL A 68 -3.97 -0.30 7.92
CA VAL A 68 -2.97 0.23 6.99
C VAL A 68 -1.84 0.84 7.81
N ARG A 69 -0.60 0.51 7.46
CA ARG A 69 0.61 1.06 8.03
C ARG A 69 1.55 1.47 6.90
N VAL A 70 2.02 2.71 6.93
CA VAL A 70 3.03 3.19 5.99
C VAL A 70 4.31 3.45 6.78
N ARG A 71 5.40 2.80 6.37
CA ARG A 71 6.76 3.12 6.82
C ARG A 71 7.48 3.79 5.67
N GLY A 72 8.16 4.89 5.94
CA GLY A 72 9.09 5.52 4.99
C GLY A 72 10.50 5.55 5.57
N PRO A 73 11.44 6.19 4.87
CA PRO A 73 12.86 6.21 5.24
C PRO A 73 13.11 6.90 6.59
N LYS A 74 12.22 7.84 6.98
CA LYS A 74 12.29 8.57 8.27
C LYS A 74 11.43 7.98 9.38
N GLY A 75 10.73 6.88 9.13
CA GLY A 75 9.86 6.23 10.12
C GLY A 75 8.41 6.08 9.65
N ALA A 76 7.49 5.92 10.61
CA ALA A 76 6.08 5.68 10.30
C ALA A 76 5.35 6.96 9.88
N PHE A 77 4.47 6.84 8.89
CA PHE A 77 3.60 7.93 8.42
C PHE A 77 2.17 7.71 8.90
N ASN A 78 1.47 8.81 9.14
CA ASN A 78 0.03 8.79 9.34
C ASN A 78 -0.68 8.57 7.99
N VAL A 79 -1.67 7.69 7.99
CA VAL A 79 -2.52 7.41 6.84
C VAL A 79 -3.93 7.87 7.18
N GLU A 80 -4.46 8.77 6.36
CA GLU A 80 -5.86 9.17 6.43
C GLU A 80 -6.70 8.11 5.71
N MET A 81 -7.76 7.62 6.36
CA MET A 81 -8.67 6.63 5.80
C MET A 81 -10.09 7.19 5.77
N GLN A 82 -10.65 7.31 4.58
CA GLN A 82 -12.02 7.76 4.35
C GLN A 82 -12.84 6.62 3.73
N ARG A 83 -13.86 6.17 4.47
CA ARG A 83 -14.78 5.15 3.95
C ARG A 83 -15.84 5.82 3.10
N GLU A 84 -16.04 5.32 1.89
CA GLU A 84 -17.06 5.87 1.01
C GLU A 84 -18.44 5.36 1.42
N LYS A 85 -19.33 6.27 1.85
CA LYS A 85 -20.69 5.91 2.28
C LYS A 85 -21.52 5.29 1.14
N LYS A 86 -21.23 5.68 -0.10
CA LYS A 86 -21.99 5.27 -1.28
C LYS A 86 -21.63 3.86 -1.75
N GLN A 87 -20.43 3.40 -1.40
CA GLN A 87 -19.88 2.12 -1.78
C GLN A 87 -19.32 1.45 -0.52
N GLU A 88 -20.20 0.74 0.20
CA GLU A 88 -20.01 0.21 1.56
C GLU A 88 -18.71 -0.60 1.77
N ARG A 89 -18.04 -1.01 0.69
CA ARG A 89 -16.85 -1.85 0.69
C ARG A 89 -15.61 -1.22 0.06
N THR A 90 -15.65 0.09 -0.23
CA THR A 90 -14.52 0.83 -0.80
C THR A 90 -14.00 1.84 0.22
N ILE A 91 -12.69 1.81 0.45
CA ILE A 91 -12.01 2.66 1.43
C ILE A 91 -10.92 3.43 0.69
N HIS A 92 -10.99 4.76 0.74
CA HIS A 92 -9.97 5.65 0.21
C HIS A 92 -8.94 5.90 1.29
N CYS A 93 -7.69 5.59 0.99
CA CYS A 93 -6.56 5.85 1.87
C CYS A 93 -5.66 6.90 1.22
N LYS A 94 -5.13 7.82 2.03
CA LYS A 94 -4.18 8.84 1.59
C LYS A 94 -3.08 8.99 2.64
N TYR A 95 -1.83 9.07 2.21
CA TYR A 95 -0.72 9.50 3.06
C TYR A 95 -0.07 10.76 2.47
N GLU A 96 0.92 11.37 3.10
CA GLU A 96 1.63 12.51 2.52
C GLU A 96 3.15 12.31 2.68
N PRO A 97 3.83 11.74 1.67
CA PRO A 97 5.28 11.63 1.68
C PRO A 97 5.89 13.04 1.58
N LYS A 98 6.87 13.33 2.43
CA LYS A 98 7.57 14.62 2.44
C LYS A 98 8.96 14.56 1.83
N GLU A 99 9.47 13.35 1.61
CA GLU A 99 10.84 13.11 1.21
C GLU A 99 10.92 11.95 0.23
N PRO A 100 11.88 11.96 -0.69
CA PRO A 100 12.15 10.81 -1.55
C PRO A 100 12.72 9.65 -0.72
N GLY A 101 12.46 8.44 -1.18
CA GLY A 101 12.97 7.21 -0.61
C GLY A 101 12.02 6.04 -0.80
N ASP A 102 12.35 4.94 -0.14
CA ASP A 102 11.56 3.72 -0.12
C ASP A 102 10.45 3.81 0.94
N TYR A 103 9.21 3.64 0.48
CA TYR A 103 8.03 3.57 1.32
C TYR A 103 7.47 2.15 1.28
N GLN A 104 7.19 1.60 2.46
CA GLN A 104 6.57 0.30 2.64
C GLN A 104 5.14 0.49 3.14
N VAL A 105 4.16 0.16 2.29
CA VAL A 105 2.73 0.24 2.60
C VAL A 105 2.23 -1.15 2.95
N GLU A 106 2.11 -1.42 4.25
CA GLU A 106 1.51 -2.62 4.80
C GLU A 106 -0.01 -2.48 4.90
N ILE A 107 -0.73 -3.33 4.18
CA ILE A 107 -2.19 -3.39 4.23
C ILE A 107 -2.60 -4.78 4.73
N LYS A 108 -3.43 -4.80 5.77
CA LYS A 108 -3.95 -6.02 6.40
C LYS A 108 -5.46 -6.00 6.51
N TRP A 109 -6.09 -7.12 6.24
CA TRP A 109 -7.51 -7.36 6.44
C TRP A 109 -7.69 -8.39 7.54
N HIS A 110 -8.30 -7.98 8.65
CA HIS A 110 -8.50 -8.82 9.84
C HIS A 110 -7.21 -9.47 10.38
N GLY A 111 -6.10 -8.71 10.34
CA GLY A 111 -4.79 -9.15 10.80
C GLY A 111 -3.94 -9.88 9.75
N GLU A 112 -4.53 -10.27 8.62
CA GLU A 112 -3.85 -10.97 7.52
C GLU A 112 -3.42 -10.01 6.41
N HIS A 113 -2.26 -10.24 5.77
CA HIS A 113 -1.82 -9.41 4.65
C HIS A 113 -2.69 -9.62 3.42
N VAL A 114 -3.10 -8.52 2.78
CA VAL A 114 -3.82 -8.59 1.51
C VAL A 114 -2.85 -8.91 0.36
N PRO A 115 -3.33 -9.43 -0.79
CA PRO A 115 -2.48 -9.67 -1.95
C PRO A 115 -1.68 -8.41 -2.35
N GLY A 116 -0.37 -8.58 -2.52
CA GLY A 116 0.57 -7.49 -2.84
C GLY A 116 1.14 -6.75 -1.62
N SER A 117 0.57 -6.94 -0.43
CA SER A 117 1.11 -6.37 0.82
C SER A 117 2.30 -7.19 1.34
N PRO A 118 3.39 -6.56 1.80
CA PRO A 118 3.63 -5.10 1.80
C PRO A 118 3.97 -4.56 0.40
N PHE A 119 3.36 -3.42 0.04
CA PHE A 119 3.66 -2.73 -1.22
C PHE A 119 4.90 -1.86 -1.02
N LEU A 120 5.91 -2.05 -1.88
CA LEU A 120 7.11 -1.23 -1.91
C LEU A 120 6.95 -0.10 -2.94
N VAL A 121 6.95 1.12 -2.45
CA VAL A 121 6.74 2.36 -3.20
C VAL A 121 8.01 3.19 -3.15
N MET A 122 8.78 3.15 -4.23
CA MET A 122 9.88 4.09 -4.46
C MET A 122 9.35 5.47 -4.88
N ILE A 123 9.68 6.49 -4.09
CA ILE A 123 9.40 7.90 -4.39
C ILE A 123 10.73 8.60 -4.64
N VAL A 124 10.85 9.27 -5.78
CA VAL A 124 12.07 9.99 -6.19
C VAL A 124 11.79 11.49 -6.33
N ASP A 125 12.83 12.33 -6.41
CA ASP A 125 12.64 13.77 -6.59
C ASP A 125 12.43 14.17 -8.05
N THR A 126 13.01 13.42 -8.98
CA THR A 126 12.98 13.74 -10.41
C THR A 126 12.40 12.62 -11.28
N GLU A 127 11.73 12.99 -12.37
CA GLU A 127 11.20 12.03 -13.35
C GLU A 127 12.30 11.15 -13.97
N GLN A 128 13.50 11.71 -14.14
CA GLN A 128 14.66 10.99 -14.66
C GLN A 128 15.06 9.83 -13.75
N GLU A 129 15.02 10.02 -12.42
CA GLU A 129 15.28 8.94 -11.47
C GLU A 129 14.19 7.88 -11.49
N LEU A 130 12.93 8.28 -11.65
CA LEU A 130 11.81 7.35 -11.74
C LEU A 130 11.94 6.50 -13.00
N GLN A 131 12.23 7.12 -14.14
CA GLN A 131 12.45 6.42 -15.40
C GLN A 131 13.65 5.49 -15.32
N ARG A 132 14.76 5.90 -14.70
CA ARG A 132 15.91 5.02 -14.46
C ARG A 132 15.52 3.79 -13.64
N PHE A 133 14.75 4.00 -12.57
CA PHE A 133 14.28 2.90 -11.73
C PHE A 133 13.37 1.94 -12.51
N LEU A 134 12.39 2.47 -13.26
CA LEU A 134 11.44 1.66 -14.04
C LEU A 134 12.10 0.93 -15.21
N CYS A 135 13.08 1.54 -15.87
CA CYS A 135 13.76 0.97 -17.04
C CYS A 135 14.91 0.03 -16.65
N GLY A 136 15.28 -0.02 -15.36
CA GLY A 136 16.39 -0.86 -14.87
C GLY A 136 17.76 -0.47 -15.43
N ASP A 137 17.87 0.71 -16.05
CA ASP A 137 19.12 1.20 -16.60
C ASP A 137 20.06 1.50 -15.44
N ALA A 138 21.12 0.68 -15.33
CA ALA A 138 22.24 0.94 -14.44
C ALA A 138 22.66 2.41 -14.60
N PRO A 139 23.08 3.10 -13.52
CA PRO A 139 23.49 4.49 -13.62
C PRO A 139 24.46 4.61 -14.78
N SER A 140 24.04 5.36 -15.81
CA SER A 140 24.89 5.75 -16.93
C SER A 140 26.25 6.10 -16.34
N PRO A 141 27.37 5.47 -16.77
CA PRO A 141 28.67 5.76 -16.19
C PRO A 141 28.81 7.26 -16.21
N GLN A 142 28.84 7.88 -15.01
CA GLN A 142 29.07 9.31 -14.92
C GLN A 142 30.30 9.56 -15.79
N PRO A 143 30.27 10.49 -16.75
CA PRO A 143 31.47 10.80 -17.51
C PRO A 143 32.54 11.07 -16.47
N ALA A 144 33.56 10.20 -16.43
CA ALA A 144 34.55 10.22 -15.38
C ALA A 144 35.04 11.66 -15.31
N THR A 145 34.73 12.35 -14.20
CA THR A 145 35.24 13.69 -14.04
C THR A 145 36.75 13.53 -14.08
N PRO A 146 37.44 14.24 -14.98
CA PRO A 146 38.89 14.12 -15.03
C PRO A 146 39.41 14.42 -13.63
N PHE A 147 40.12 13.46 -13.04
CA PHE A 147 40.74 13.65 -11.75
C PHE A 147 41.85 14.69 -11.95
N ILE A 148 41.56 15.94 -11.58
CA ILE A 148 42.55 17.02 -11.59
C ILE A 148 43.16 17.06 -10.18
N PRO A 149 44.36 16.52 -9.97
CA PRO A 149 45.00 16.65 -8.67
C PRO A 149 45.30 18.12 -8.38
N PRO A 150 45.30 18.53 -7.10
CA PRO A 150 45.61 19.90 -6.72
C PRO A 150 47.00 20.32 -7.25
N GLY A 151 47.03 21.37 -8.08
CA GLY A 151 48.26 21.91 -8.67
C GLY A 151 48.52 21.57 -10.15
N TRP A 152 47.62 20.83 -10.82
CA TRP A 152 47.80 20.52 -12.26
C TRP A 152 47.44 21.70 -13.16
N ILE A 153 48.36 22.10 -14.04
CA ILE A 153 48.17 23.18 -15.03
C ILE A 153 48.29 22.55 -16.43
N GLY A 154 47.16 22.36 -17.12
CA GLY A 154 47.13 21.76 -18.46
C GLY A 154 45.88 20.91 -18.72
N THR A 155 45.82 20.25 -19.87
CA THR A 155 44.75 19.28 -20.16
C THR A 155 44.84 18.09 -19.20
N PRO A 156 43.72 17.62 -18.63
CA PRO A 156 43.73 16.54 -17.66
C PRO A 156 44.22 15.23 -18.29
N PRO A 157 44.91 14.36 -17.53
CA PRO A 157 45.31 13.05 -18.01
C PRO A 157 44.07 12.18 -18.31
N PRO A 158 44.12 11.30 -19.33
CA PRO A 158 43.04 10.38 -19.60
C PRO A 158 42.84 9.41 -18.42
N PRO A 159 41.60 8.95 -18.16
CA PRO A 159 41.33 8.00 -17.08
C PRO A 159 42.08 6.68 -17.30
N PRO A 160 42.48 5.96 -16.23
CA PRO A 160 43.10 4.65 -16.36
C PRO A 160 42.10 3.66 -16.99
N LEU A 161 42.57 2.93 -18.00
CA LEU A 161 41.81 1.83 -18.59
C LEU A 161 41.89 0.63 -17.64
N PHE A 162 40.76 0.28 -17.02
CA PHE A 162 40.56 -0.98 -16.31
C PHE A 162 40.00 -2.03 -17.26
#